data_AF-A0A930A7E8-F1
#
_entry.id   AF-A0A930A7E8-F1
#
_cell.length_a   1.000
_cell.length_b   1.000
_cell.length_c   1.000
_cell.angle_alpha   90.00
_cell.angle_beta   90.00
_cell.angle_gamma   90.00
#
_symmetry.space_group_name_H-M   'P 1'
#
loop_
_entity.id
_entity.type
_entity.pdbx_description
1 polymer ?
#
loop_
_entity_poly.entity_id
_entity_poly.type
_entity_poly.pdbx_seq_one_letter_code
_entity_poly.pdbx_strand_id
1 'polypeptide(L)'
;MERIFENYLNDIYVDVLNFIEDTNLNIKFLHFYRKKPNLLVCELFDENQENTNQFRHICVTYSLSAMYQYLSVYKKPISREDIPLTANEIDRNSDFYESSVAMTLLCSVVDKLTGPANEALEYMLEISNHSYMSSYMNINDISPINFKRIAEIEDMDVKQFEKAITTNTVAIEICKEKTKISVKLNKRMEEYSDCDLSDNLKVRILIGIIRAKYFMEENETDKFDCIYYHQSNVMDFPNSIHL
;
A
#
# COMPACT_ATOMS: atom_id res chain seq x y z
N MET A 1 13.42 0.61 21.37
CA MET A 1 12.61 0.87 20.15
C MET A 1 12.51 -0.40 19.28
N GLU A 2 12.95 -1.56 19.80
CA GLU A 2 13.34 -2.74 19.00
C GLU A 2 12.29 -3.86 18.96
N ARG A 3 11.55 -4.12 20.06
CA ARG A 3 10.34 -4.99 20.05
C ARG A 3 9.25 -4.51 19.07
N ILE A 4 9.29 -3.23 18.70
CA ILE A 4 8.35 -2.64 17.74
C ILE A 4 8.60 -3.22 16.33
N PHE A 5 9.86 -3.49 15.97
CA PHE A 5 10.22 -4.06 14.67
C PHE A 5 9.67 -5.47 14.49
N GLU A 6 9.87 -6.33 15.48
CA GLU A 6 9.40 -7.73 15.45
C GLU A 6 7.87 -7.81 15.42
N ASN A 7 7.16 -6.89 16.08
CA ASN A 7 5.71 -6.77 15.94
C ASN A 7 5.28 -6.51 14.49
N TYR A 8 5.95 -5.58 13.79
CA TYR A 8 5.66 -5.35 12.36
C TYR A 8 5.84 -6.61 11.52
N LEU A 9 6.83 -7.45 11.82
CA LEU A 9 7.04 -8.68 11.06
C LEU A 9 5.91 -9.70 11.25
N ASN A 10 5.38 -9.84 12.47
CA ASN A 10 4.23 -10.72 12.71
C ASN A 10 2.98 -10.21 11.98
N ASP A 11 2.74 -8.90 12.03
CA ASP A 11 1.64 -8.27 11.30
C ASP A 11 1.78 -8.44 9.77
N ILE A 12 3.00 -8.34 9.23
CA ILE A 12 3.30 -8.59 7.80
C ILE A 12 3.04 -10.06 7.46
N TYR A 13 3.56 -10.97 8.28
CA TYR A 13 3.40 -12.41 8.09
C TYR A 13 1.93 -12.80 8.00
N VAL A 14 1.12 -12.34 8.96
CA VAL A 14 -0.32 -12.60 9.00
C VAL A 14 -1.05 -11.96 7.81
N ASP A 15 -0.70 -10.73 7.42
CA ASP A 15 -1.28 -10.09 6.23
C ASP A 15 -1.01 -10.90 4.96
N VAL A 16 0.23 -11.39 4.77
CA VAL A 16 0.60 -12.21 3.62
C VAL A 16 -0.08 -13.58 3.65
N LEU A 17 -0.22 -14.22 4.82
CA LEU A 17 -1.02 -15.43 4.94
C LEU A 17 -2.47 -15.20 4.51
N ASN A 18 -3.10 -14.09 4.91
CA ASN A 18 -4.46 -13.77 4.46
C ASN A 18 -4.57 -13.65 2.94
N PHE A 19 -3.57 -13.08 2.24
CA PHE A 19 -3.54 -13.08 0.77
C PHE A 19 -3.38 -14.50 0.19
N ILE A 20 -2.57 -15.35 0.84
CA ILE A 20 -2.39 -16.73 0.40
C ILE A 20 -3.65 -17.55 0.69
N GLU A 21 -4.39 -17.29 1.75
CA GLU A 21 -5.61 -18.03 2.10
C GLU A 21 -6.86 -17.54 1.36
N ASP A 22 -6.82 -16.35 0.73
CA ASP A 22 -7.93 -15.86 -0.10
C ASP A 22 -8.20 -16.84 -1.27
N THR A 23 -9.37 -17.45 -1.22
CA THR A 23 -9.85 -18.42 -2.22
C THR A 23 -10.04 -17.83 -3.63
N ASN A 24 -10.12 -16.50 -3.75
CA ASN A 24 -10.17 -15.81 -5.03
C ASN A 24 -8.79 -15.62 -5.67
N LEU A 25 -7.72 -15.90 -4.93
CA LEU A 25 -6.34 -15.82 -5.38
C LEU A 25 -5.77 -17.24 -5.50
N ASN A 26 -4.94 -17.50 -6.50
CA ASN A 26 -4.13 -18.70 -6.66
C ASN A 26 -2.65 -18.30 -6.63
N ILE A 27 -2.19 -17.85 -5.47
CA ILE A 27 -0.79 -17.43 -5.27
C ILE A 27 0.12 -18.65 -5.38
N LYS A 28 1.04 -18.62 -6.35
CA LYS A 28 2.02 -19.68 -6.61
C LYS A 28 3.44 -19.32 -6.24
N PHE A 29 3.78 -18.04 -6.32
CA PHE A 29 5.10 -17.57 -5.92
C PHE A 29 4.98 -16.36 -5.02
N LEU A 30 5.91 -16.25 -4.08
CA LEU A 30 6.11 -15.06 -3.27
C LEU A 30 7.57 -14.63 -3.27
N HIS A 31 7.82 -13.34 -3.15
CA HIS A 31 9.18 -12.82 -3.07
C HIS A 31 9.20 -11.65 -2.09
N PHE A 32 10.06 -11.76 -1.07
CA PHE A 32 10.31 -10.68 -0.13
C PHE A 32 11.66 -10.05 -0.40
N TYR A 33 11.70 -8.72 -0.41
CA TYR A 33 12.95 -7.96 -0.42
C TYR A 33 12.76 -6.60 0.23
N ARG A 34 13.85 -6.06 0.76
CA ARG A 34 13.86 -4.69 1.28
C ARG A 34 14.20 -3.72 0.17
N LYS A 35 13.22 -2.91 -0.24
CA LYS A 35 13.45 -1.79 -1.17
C LYS A 35 14.29 -0.70 -0.50
N LYS A 36 14.08 -0.46 0.80
CA LYS A 36 14.81 0.49 1.65
C LYS A 36 14.92 -0.04 3.07
N PRO A 37 15.78 0.53 3.95
CA PRO A 37 15.89 0.09 5.33
C PRO A 37 14.56 0.03 6.09
N ASN A 38 13.61 0.92 5.76
CA ASN A 38 12.30 1.01 6.39
C ASN A 38 11.15 0.57 5.48
N LEU A 39 11.44 -0.03 4.32
CA LEU A 39 10.42 -0.50 3.38
C LEU A 39 10.68 -1.94 2.99
N LEU A 40 9.78 -2.83 3.39
CA LEU A 40 9.75 -4.21 2.94
C LEU A 40 8.73 -4.33 1.81
N VAL A 41 9.09 -5.05 0.76
CA VAL A 41 8.20 -5.38 -0.35
C VAL A 41 7.93 -6.88 -0.33
N CYS A 42 6.66 -7.25 -0.46
CA CYS A 42 6.18 -8.58 -0.79
C CYS A 42 5.58 -8.56 -2.19
N GLU A 43 6.17 -9.30 -3.11
CA GLU A 43 5.59 -9.58 -4.41
C GLU A 43 4.89 -10.94 -4.35
N LEU A 44 3.63 -10.97 -4.79
CA LEU A 44 2.78 -12.15 -4.87
C LEU A 44 2.42 -12.36 -6.33
N PHE A 45 2.64 -13.58 -6.82
CA PHE A 45 2.36 -13.97 -8.19
C PHE A 45 1.17 -14.93 -8.21
N ASP A 46 0.04 -14.39 -8.65
CA ASP A 46 -1.25 -15.06 -8.72
C ASP A 46 -1.42 -15.70 -10.10
N GLU A 47 -1.40 -17.03 -10.16
CA GLU A 47 -1.47 -17.79 -11.42
C GLU A 47 -2.86 -17.69 -12.05
N ASN A 48 -2.90 -17.32 -13.33
CA ASN A 48 -4.14 -17.28 -14.09
C ASN A 48 -4.66 -18.71 -14.34
N GLN A 49 -5.92 -18.96 -13.98
CA GLN A 49 -6.58 -20.26 -14.16
C GLN A 49 -6.65 -20.70 -15.63
N GLU A 50 -6.72 -19.76 -16.58
CA GLU A 50 -6.81 -20.07 -18.02
C GLU A 50 -5.43 -20.27 -18.67
N ASN A 51 -4.37 -19.70 -18.09
CA ASN A 51 -3.01 -19.78 -18.62
C ASN A 51 -1.98 -19.81 -17.48
N THR A 52 -1.54 -21.02 -17.14
CA THR A 52 -0.61 -21.30 -16.03
C THR A 52 0.80 -20.72 -16.20
N ASN A 53 1.11 -20.16 -17.38
CA ASN A 53 2.36 -19.44 -17.63
C ASN A 53 2.24 -17.92 -17.48
N GLN A 54 1.05 -17.41 -17.11
CA GLN A 54 0.80 -15.99 -16.89
C GLN A 54 0.29 -15.75 -15.47
N PHE A 55 0.85 -14.71 -14.85
CA PHE A 55 0.60 -14.38 -13.46
C PHE A 55 0.13 -12.94 -13.36
N ARG A 56 -0.87 -12.70 -12.52
CA ARG A 56 -1.17 -11.35 -12.03
C ARG A 56 -0.12 -11.03 -10.96
N HIS A 57 0.59 -9.92 -11.16
CA HIS A 57 1.60 -9.44 -10.22
C HIS A 57 0.96 -8.48 -9.22
N ILE A 58 0.97 -8.86 -7.95
CA ILE A 58 0.51 -8.05 -6.81
C ILE A 58 1.74 -7.69 -6.00
N CYS A 59 1.94 -6.41 -5.74
CA CYS A 59 3.06 -5.90 -4.95
C CYS A 59 2.51 -5.17 -3.73
N VAL A 60 2.87 -5.63 -2.54
CA VAL A 60 2.53 -4.99 -1.28
C VAL A 60 3.80 -4.43 -0.67
N THR A 61 3.84 -3.11 -0.50
CA THR A 61 4.95 -2.43 0.18
C THR A 61 4.52 -2.10 1.60
N TYR A 62 5.28 -2.56 2.59
CA TYR A 62 5.04 -2.32 4.02
C TYR A 62 6.02 -1.27 4.55
N SER A 63 5.50 -0.30 5.31
CA SER A 63 6.33 0.60 6.08
C SER A 63 6.76 -0.07 7.38
N LEU A 64 8.06 -0.21 7.61
CA LEU A 64 8.62 -0.72 8.87
C LEU A 64 8.74 0.38 9.94
N SER A 65 8.08 1.52 9.71
CA SER A 65 8.08 2.70 10.60
C SER A 65 6.67 3.16 10.99
N ALA A 66 5.64 2.63 10.34
CA ALA A 66 4.24 2.93 10.58
C ALA A 66 3.39 1.75 10.09
N MET A 67 2.25 1.48 10.71
CA MET A 67 1.33 0.39 10.33
C MET A 67 0.54 0.69 9.05
N TYR A 68 1.25 1.07 7.98
CA TYR A 68 0.68 1.32 6.66
C TYR A 68 1.31 0.39 5.63
N GLN A 69 0.46 -0.08 4.73
CA GLN A 69 0.88 -0.77 3.52
C GLN A 69 0.32 -0.09 2.29
N TYR A 70 1.01 -0.27 1.16
CA TYR A 70 0.58 0.20 -0.14
C TYR A 70 0.51 -0.99 -1.09
N LEU A 71 -0.71 -1.34 -1.48
CA LEU A 71 -0.97 -2.44 -2.41
C LEU A 71 -1.07 -1.92 -3.84
N SER A 72 -0.31 -2.55 -4.75
CA SER A 72 -0.30 -2.25 -6.18
C SER A 72 -0.55 -3.53 -6.97
N VAL A 73 -1.57 -3.53 -7.84
CA VAL A 73 -1.84 -4.62 -8.78
C VAL A 73 -1.47 -4.16 -10.18
N TYR A 74 -0.52 -4.85 -10.81
CA TYR A 74 -0.08 -4.50 -12.15
C TYR A 74 -1.10 -4.93 -13.19
N LYS A 75 -1.46 -4.02 -14.11
CA LYS A 75 -2.43 -4.29 -15.17
C LYS A 75 -1.97 -5.37 -16.16
N LYS A 76 -0.66 -5.47 -16.40
CA LYS A 76 -0.09 -6.43 -17.35
C LYS A 76 0.28 -7.71 -16.60
N PRO A 77 -0.18 -8.89 -17.06
CA PRO A 77 0.31 -10.15 -16.57
C PRO A 77 1.82 -10.29 -16.81
N ILE A 78 2.50 -10.98 -15.91
CA ILE A 78 3.90 -11.35 -16.02
C ILE A 78 4.01 -12.81 -16.46
N SER A 79 5.02 -13.14 -17.26
CA SER A 79 5.27 -14.53 -17.65
C SER A 79 6.02 -15.29 -16.55
N ARG A 80 5.93 -16.62 -16.53
CA ARG A 80 6.70 -17.46 -15.58
C ARG A 80 8.21 -17.18 -15.64
N GLU A 81 8.74 -16.93 -16.84
CA GLU A 81 10.16 -16.70 -17.07
C GLU A 81 10.65 -15.35 -16.52
N ASP A 82 9.74 -14.39 -16.36
CA ASP A 82 10.03 -13.06 -15.81
C ASP A 82 9.88 -13.01 -14.27
N ILE A 83 9.40 -14.08 -13.63
CA ILE A 83 9.35 -14.16 -12.16
C ILE A 83 10.79 -14.23 -11.63
N PRO A 84 11.15 -13.41 -10.62
CA PRO A 84 12.49 -13.45 -10.04
C PRO A 84 12.88 -14.86 -9.59
N LEU A 85 14.11 -15.29 -9.89
CA LEU A 85 14.64 -16.59 -9.45
C LEU A 85 14.71 -16.72 -7.92
N THR A 86 14.66 -15.59 -7.20
CA THR A 86 14.61 -15.50 -5.74
C THR A 86 13.20 -15.61 -5.17
N ALA A 87 12.18 -15.71 -6.03
CA ALA A 87 10.82 -15.99 -5.60
C ALA A 87 10.69 -17.46 -5.15
N ASN A 88 9.99 -17.67 -4.05
CA ASN A 88 9.73 -18.98 -3.48
C ASN A 88 8.38 -19.48 -3.98
N GLU A 89 8.37 -20.73 -4.44
CA GLU A 89 7.13 -21.42 -4.79
C GLU A 89 6.33 -21.76 -3.53
N ILE A 90 5.02 -21.60 -3.61
CA ILE A 90 4.09 -21.83 -2.52
C ILE A 90 3.08 -22.87 -2.95
N ASP A 91 3.06 -23.97 -2.20
CA ASP A 91 2.01 -24.98 -2.29
C ASP A 91 1.16 -24.94 -1.02
N ARG A 92 -0.05 -24.41 -1.15
CA ARG A 92 -1.02 -24.30 -0.04
C ARG A 92 -1.46 -25.66 0.51
N ASN A 93 -1.21 -26.75 -0.22
CA ASN A 93 -1.51 -28.11 0.26
C ASN A 93 -0.37 -28.71 1.07
N SER A 94 0.79 -28.05 1.15
CA SER A 94 1.91 -28.49 1.95
C SER A 94 1.67 -28.17 3.42
N ASP A 95 1.90 -29.12 4.32
CA ASP A 95 1.82 -28.88 5.78
C ASP A 95 2.85 -27.84 6.30
N PHE A 96 3.79 -27.39 5.44
CA PHE A 96 4.91 -26.51 5.81
C PHE A 96 4.89 -25.15 5.09
N TYR A 97 3.82 -24.81 4.36
CA TYR A 97 3.80 -23.58 3.57
C TYR A 97 3.89 -22.32 4.45
N GLU A 98 3.19 -22.29 5.58
CA GLU A 98 3.26 -21.22 6.60
C GLU A 98 4.70 -20.96 7.07
N SER A 99 5.40 -22.03 7.46
CA SER A 99 6.81 -21.98 7.85
C SER A 99 7.71 -21.48 6.72
N SER A 100 7.40 -21.82 5.48
CA SER A 100 8.14 -21.36 4.30
C SER A 100 7.95 -19.87 4.05
N VAL A 101 6.73 -19.35 4.24
CA VAL A 101 6.41 -17.91 4.17
C VAL A 101 7.18 -17.16 5.26
N ALA A 102 7.08 -17.61 6.52
CA ALA A 102 7.75 -16.99 7.65
C ALA A 102 9.27 -16.97 7.48
N MET A 103 9.86 -18.09 7.04
CA MET A 103 11.30 -18.17 6.78
C MET A 103 11.73 -17.20 5.67
N THR A 104 10.98 -17.12 4.57
CA THR A 104 11.29 -16.21 3.47
C THR A 104 11.26 -14.75 3.93
N LEU A 105 10.25 -14.38 4.73
CA LEU A 105 10.15 -13.07 5.36
C LEU A 105 11.38 -12.80 6.24
N LEU A 106 11.71 -13.70 7.17
CA LEU A 106 12.85 -13.53 8.08
C LEU A 106 14.17 -13.40 7.33
N CYS A 107 14.40 -14.19 6.28
CA CYS A 107 15.58 -14.08 5.43
C CYS A 107 15.72 -12.68 4.80
N SER A 108 14.61 -12.05 4.42
CA SER A 108 14.64 -10.71 3.80
C SER A 108 15.01 -9.58 4.78
N VAL A 109 14.91 -9.84 6.09
CA VAL A 109 15.14 -8.88 7.18
C VAL A 109 16.18 -9.36 8.21
N VAL A 110 16.96 -10.40 7.89
CA VAL A 110 17.83 -11.10 8.86
C VAL A 110 18.84 -10.19 9.56
N ASP A 111 19.34 -9.17 8.85
CA ASP A 111 20.27 -8.16 9.36
C ASP A 111 19.61 -7.12 10.28
N LYS A 112 18.29 -7.15 10.43
CA LYS A 112 17.50 -6.31 11.33
C LYS A 112 16.97 -7.05 12.54
N LEU A 113 17.08 -8.37 12.58
CA LEU A 113 16.67 -9.17 13.72
C LEU A 113 17.57 -8.86 14.92
N THR A 114 16.94 -8.68 16.08
CA THR A 114 17.67 -8.36 17.32
C THR A 114 17.97 -9.61 18.15
N GLY A 115 17.21 -10.68 17.93
CA GLY A 115 17.43 -12.01 18.48
C GLY A 115 17.68 -13.07 17.39
N PRO A 116 17.82 -14.34 17.80
CA PRO A 116 17.91 -15.47 16.87
C PRO A 116 16.68 -15.57 15.98
N ALA A 117 16.87 -15.80 14.68
CA ALA A 117 15.75 -15.96 13.74
C ALA A 117 14.78 -17.09 14.12
N ASN A 118 15.28 -18.13 14.82
CA ASN A 118 14.46 -19.25 15.28
C ASN A 118 13.41 -18.80 16.32
N GLU A 119 13.75 -17.89 17.23
CA GLU A 119 12.80 -17.38 18.22
C GLU A 119 11.69 -16.56 17.54
N ALA A 120 12.06 -15.72 16.56
CA ALA A 120 11.09 -14.96 15.78
C ALA A 120 10.18 -15.88 14.94
N LEU A 121 10.74 -16.96 14.37
CA LEU A 121 9.99 -17.95 13.61
C LEU A 121 8.96 -18.69 14.49
N GLU A 122 9.39 -19.19 15.65
CA GLU A 122 8.50 -19.88 16.59
C GLU A 122 7.32 -18.97 16.99
N TYR A 123 7.61 -17.69 17.26
CA TYR A 123 6.58 -16.73 17.62
C TYR A 123 5.60 -16.41 16.48
N MET A 124 6.09 -16.25 15.24
CA MET A 124 5.23 -16.04 14.06
C MET A 124 4.26 -17.21 13.87
N LEU A 125 4.77 -18.44 13.95
CA LEU A 125 3.96 -19.66 13.81
C LEU A 125 2.97 -19.83 14.98
N GLU A 126 3.33 -19.40 16.19
CA GLU A 126 2.40 -19.39 17.31
C GLU A 126 1.25 -18.40 17.06
N ILE A 127 1.52 -17.21 16.54
CA ILE A 127 0.49 -16.18 16.29
C ILE A 127 -0.48 -16.59 15.17
N SER A 128 -0.04 -17.22 14.08
CA SER A 128 -0.96 -17.63 12.99
C SER A 128 -2.06 -18.56 13.51
N ASN A 129 -1.74 -19.44 14.44
CA ASN A 129 -2.69 -20.36 15.07
C ASN A 129 -3.80 -19.67 15.88
N HIS A 130 -3.64 -18.39 16.25
CA HIS A 130 -4.58 -17.67 17.11
C HIS A 130 -5.58 -16.77 16.35
N SER A 131 -5.68 -16.88 15.02
CA SER A 131 -6.57 -16.05 14.18
C SER A 131 -6.39 -14.53 14.40
N TYR A 132 -5.15 -14.11 14.63
CA TYR A 132 -4.80 -12.70 14.74
C TYR A 132 -5.08 -11.97 13.42
N MET A 133 -5.57 -10.73 13.48
CA MET A 133 -5.72 -9.87 12.29
C MET A 133 -4.56 -8.89 12.23
N SER A 134 -3.99 -8.71 11.03
CA SER A 134 -2.94 -7.72 10.82
C SER A 134 -3.43 -6.32 11.15
N SER A 135 -2.57 -5.57 11.85
CA SER A 135 -2.79 -4.17 12.18
C SER A 135 -2.43 -3.22 11.03
N TYR A 136 -1.85 -3.72 9.93
CA TYR A 136 -1.53 -2.90 8.77
C TYR A 136 -2.79 -2.37 8.09
N MET A 137 -2.79 -1.07 7.82
CA MET A 137 -3.82 -0.42 7.02
C MET A 137 -3.31 -0.22 5.60
N ASN A 138 -4.01 -0.74 4.60
CA ASN A 138 -3.77 -0.38 3.22
C ASN A 138 -4.20 1.07 2.97
N ILE A 139 -3.26 1.93 2.57
CA ILE A 139 -3.53 3.36 2.39
C ILE A 139 -4.55 3.62 1.27
N ASN A 140 -4.72 2.69 0.32
CA ASN A 140 -5.72 2.80 -0.72
C ASN A 140 -7.16 2.60 -0.21
N ASP A 141 -7.33 2.00 0.97
CA ASP A 141 -8.64 1.72 1.58
C ASP A 141 -9.06 2.81 2.57
N ILE A 142 -8.27 3.89 2.69
CA ILE A 142 -8.63 5.06 3.51
C ILE A 142 -9.88 5.70 2.91
N SER A 143 -10.94 5.75 3.70
CA SER A 143 -12.23 6.32 3.30
C SER A 143 -12.52 7.65 3.99
N PRO A 144 -13.49 8.44 3.50
CA PRO A 144 -13.94 9.69 4.14
C PRO A 144 -14.28 9.57 5.63
N ILE A 145 -14.80 8.41 6.04
CA ILE A 145 -15.22 8.16 7.43
C ILE A 145 -14.03 8.19 8.39
N ASN A 146 -12.87 7.69 7.94
CA ASN A 146 -11.66 7.57 8.75
C ASN A 146 -10.72 8.77 8.61
N PHE A 147 -10.98 9.64 7.63
CA PHE A 147 -10.11 10.75 7.25
C PHE A 147 -9.69 11.63 8.43
N LYS A 148 -10.64 12.10 9.26
CA LYS A 148 -10.34 13.01 10.38
C LYS A 148 -9.40 12.36 11.39
N ARG A 149 -9.70 11.12 11.78
CA ARG A 149 -8.91 10.35 12.74
C ARG A 149 -7.48 10.12 12.23
N ILE A 150 -7.33 9.75 10.96
CA ILE A 150 -6.00 9.50 10.37
C ILE A 150 -5.23 10.81 10.24
N ALA A 151 -5.87 11.91 9.81
CA ALA A 151 -5.23 13.22 9.74
C ALA A 151 -4.72 13.69 11.13
N GLU A 152 -5.46 13.42 12.20
CA GLU A 152 -5.03 13.69 13.58
C GLU A 152 -3.82 12.83 13.99
N ILE A 153 -3.84 11.53 13.68
CA ILE A 153 -2.72 10.60 13.96
C ILE A 153 -1.45 11.04 13.21
N GLU A 154 -1.60 11.49 11.97
CA GLU A 154 -0.48 11.92 11.13
C GLU A 154 -0.01 13.35 11.38
N ASP A 155 -0.64 14.08 12.31
CA ASP A 155 -0.42 15.50 12.61
C ASP A 155 -0.53 16.38 11.35
N MET A 156 -1.61 16.16 10.60
CA MET A 156 -1.86 16.84 9.33
C MET A 156 -2.92 17.92 9.47
N ASP A 157 -2.51 19.18 9.30
CA ASP A 157 -3.47 20.29 9.18
C ASP A 157 -4.08 20.31 7.78
N VAL A 158 -5.24 19.67 7.62
CA VAL A 158 -5.94 19.65 6.33
C VAL A 158 -6.74 20.94 6.07
N LYS A 159 -6.97 21.77 7.10
CA LYS A 159 -7.68 23.06 6.93
C LYS A 159 -6.91 24.01 6.02
N GLN A 160 -5.58 23.88 5.96
CA GLN A 160 -4.76 24.66 5.03
C GLN A 160 -5.12 24.40 3.56
N PHE A 161 -5.57 23.18 3.22
CA PHE A 161 -5.94 22.81 1.86
C PHE A 161 -7.38 23.19 1.52
N GLU A 162 -8.29 23.16 2.49
CA GLU A 162 -9.69 23.55 2.30
C GLU A 162 -9.82 24.98 1.75
N LYS A 163 -8.98 25.91 2.21
CA LYS A 163 -8.98 27.30 1.74
C LYS A 163 -8.16 27.51 0.47
N ALA A 164 -7.19 26.65 0.19
CA ALA A 164 -6.27 26.81 -0.93
C ALA A 164 -6.82 26.19 -2.22
N ILE A 165 -7.68 25.18 -2.10
CA ILE A 165 -8.29 24.48 -3.23
C ILE A 165 -9.52 25.24 -3.72
N THR A 166 -9.47 25.66 -4.97
CA THR A 166 -10.50 26.45 -5.65
C THR A 166 -11.04 25.69 -6.86
N THR A 167 -12.17 26.13 -7.42
CA THR A 167 -12.83 25.52 -8.60
C THR A 167 -11.93 25.36 -9.83
N ASN A 168 -10.90 26.21 -9.96
CA ASN A 168 -9.92 26.14 -11.03
C ASN A 168 -8.74 25.19 -10.77
N THR A 169 -8.71 24.48 -9.65
CA THR A 169 -7.66 23.50 -9.32
C THR A 169 -7.83 22.28 -10.20
N VAL A 170 -6.87 22.01 -11.09
CA VAL A 170 -6.94 20.92 -12.08
C VAL A 170 -6.10 19.72 -11.70
N ALA A 171 -5.10 19.91 -10.86
CA ALA A 171 -4.28 18.82 -10.36
C ALA A 171 -3.62 19.19 -9.04
N ILE A 172 -3.37 18.18 -8.23
CA ILE A 172 -2.58 18.29 -7.01
C ILE A 172 -1.35 17.42 -7.18
N GLU A 173 -0.22 18.00 -6.87
CA GLU A 173 1.09 17.40 -6.98
C GLU A 173 1.72 17.37 -5.58
N ILE A 174 2.19 16.22 -5.15
CA ILE A 174 2.78 15.99 -3.84
C ILE A 174 4.21 15.54 -4.07
N CYS A 175 5.17 16.34 -3.60
CA CYS A 175 6.58 16.10 -3.79
C CYS A 175 7.27 15.90 -2.45
N LYS A 176 8.19 14.94 -2.39
CA LYS A 176 9.08 14.75 -1.23
C LYS A 176 10.44 15.40 -1.53
N GLU A 177 10.67 16.58 -0.98
CA GLU A 177 11.96 17.25 -1.07
C GLU A 177 12.69 17.12 0.27
N LYS A 178 13.72 16.26 0.31
CA LYS A 178 14.42 15.90 1.55
C LYS A 178 13.43 15.32 2.58
N THR A 179 13.42 15.86 3.79
CA THR A 179 12.47 15.51 4.86
C THR A 179 11.16 16.28 4.81
N LYS A 180 10.96 17.16 3.82
CA LYS A 180 9.75 17.97 3.69
C LYS A 180 8.84 17.41 2.60
N ILE A 181 7.57 17.31 2.93
CA ILE A 181 6.51 17.00 1.97
C ILE A 181 5.90 18.33 1.56
N SER A 182 5.86 18.57 0.25
CA SER A 182 5.24 19.76 -0.33
C SER A 182 4.02 19.35 -1.13
N VAL A 183 2.98 20.18 -1.07
CA VAL A 183 1.74 19.99 -1.84
C VAL A 183 1.56 21.21 -2.71
N LYS A 184 1.56 20.99 -4.02
CA LYS A 184 1.41 22.02 -5.04
C LYS A 184 0.07 21.87 -5.74
N LEU A 185 -0.67 22.97 -5.80
CA LEU A 185 -1.96 23.05 -6.47
C LEU A 185 -1.76 23.66 -7.85
N ASN A 186 -2.06 22.91 -8.90
CA ASN A 186 -2.03 23.39 -10.28
C ASN A 186 -3.41 23.96 -10.63
N LYS A 187 -3.46 25.24 -11.02
CA LYS A 187 -4.71 25.99 -11.26
C LYS A 187 -4.79 26.51 -12.71
N ARG A 188 -6.00 26.60 -13.26
CA ARG A 188 -6.29 27.37 -14.50
C ARG A 188 -6.32 28.87 -14.19
N MET A 189 -6.09 29.71 -15.22
CA MET A 189 -5.96 31.17 -15.05
C MET A 189 -7.27 31.90 -14.69
N GLU A 190 -8.44 31.25 -14.78
CA GLU A 190 -9.75 31.90 -14.55
C GLU A 190 -10.51 31.30 -13.36
N GLU A 191 -11.27 32.18 -12.69
CA GLU A 191 -12.11 32.04 -11.48
C GLU A 191 -11.46 31.56 -10.16
N TYR A 192 -11.65 32.39 -9.12
CA TYR A 192 -11.17 32.20 -7.75
C TYR A 192 -12.33 32.05 -6.76
N SER A 193 -13.38 31.34 -7.14
CA SER A 193 -14.40 30.98 -6.17
C SER A 193 -13.85 29.88 -5.25
N ASP A 194 -13.96 30.11 -3.95
CA ASP A 194 -13.73 29.09 -2.94
C ASP A 194 -14.61 27.88 -3.27
N CYS A 195 -14.04 26.68 -3.15
CA CYS A 195 -14.75 25.44 -3.42
C CYS A 195 -14.73 24.59 -2.16
N ASP A 196 -15.89 24.10 -1.75
CA ASP A 196 -15.93 23.07 -0.73
C ASP A 196 -15.18 21.84 -1.22
N LEU A 197 -14.08 21.55 -0.54
CA LEU A 197 -13.24 20.41 -0.85
C LEU A 197 -14.07 19.14 -0.65
N SER A 198 -14.30 18.38 -1.72
CA SER A 198 -15.03 17.11 -1.60
C SER A 198 -14.25 16.14 -0.71
N ASP A 199 -14.95 15.34 0.08
CA ASP A 199 -14.29 14.40 1.00
C ASP A 199 -13.36 13.42 0.26
N ASN A 200 -13.70 13.04 -0.97
CA ASN A 200 -12.86 12.21 -1.81
C ASN A 200 -11.53 12.89 -2.17
N LEU A 201 -11.53 14.20 -2.39
CA LEU A 201 -10.31 14.96 -2.66
C LEU A 201 -9.46 15.13 -1.39
N LYS A 202 -10.09 15.33 -0.22
CA LYS A 202 -9.42 15.32 1.10
C LYS A 202 -8.69 13.99 1.33
N VAL A 203 -9.39 12.88 1.08
CA VAL A 203 -8.84 11.54 1.19
C VAL A 203 -7.65 11.34 0.25
N ARG A 204 -7.74 11.77 -1.03
CA ARG A 204 -6.62 11.66 -1.97
C ARG A 204 -5.38 12.44 -1.53
N ILE A 205 -5.56 13.65 -1.00
CA ILE A 205 -4.45 14.45 -0.44
C ILE A 205 -3.83 13.71 0.75
N LEU A 206 -4.65 13.18 1.66
CA LEU A 206 -4.19 12.41 2.81
C LEU A 206 -3.37 11.19 2.38
N ILE A 207 -3.91 10.38 1.46
CA ILE A 207 -3.22 9.20 0.91
C ILE A 207 -1.89 9.60 0.29
N GLY A 208 -1.86 10.65 -0.52
CA GLY A 208 -0.63 11.11 -1.17
C GLY A 208 0.42 11.62 -0.18
N ILE A 209 0.01 12.28 0.91
CA ILE A 209 0.94 12.71 1.97
C ILE A 209 1.47 11.51 2.75
N ILE A 210 0.63 10.53 3.12
CA ILE A 210 1.09 9.28 3.76
C ILE A 210 2.06 8.53 2.84
N ARG A 211 1.74 8.48 1.53
CA ARG A 211 2.62 7.91 0.50
C ARG A 211 3.97 8.62 0.46
N ALA A 212 3.98 9.96 0.46
CA ALA A 212 5.20 10.75 0.48
C ALA A 212 6.01 10.54 1.77
N LYS A 213 5.34 10.46 2.92
CA LYS A 213 5.97 10.29 4.23
C LYS A 213 6.71 8.96 4.32
N TYR A 214 6.02 7.87 4.02
CA TYR A 214 6.53 6.53 4.33
C TYR A 214 7.09 5.78 3.12
N PHE A 215 6.59 6.01 1.91
CA PHE A 215 6.87 5.15 0.75
C PHE A 215 7.76 5.80 -0.31
N MET A 216 7.67 7.11 -0.49
CA MET A 216 8.39 7.80 -1.58
C MET A 216 9.88 8.03 -1.29
N GLU A 217 10.69 8.03 -2.35
CA GLU A 217 12.09 8.49 -2.33
C GLU A 217 12.21 10.02 -2.38
N GLU A 218 13.41 10.52 -2.10
CA GLU A 218 13.69 11.94 -2.29
C GLU A 218 13.54 12.31 -3.77
N ASN A 219 12.89 13.44 -4.03
CA ASN A 219 12.55 13.96 -5.36
C ASN A 219 11.54 13.12 -6.16
N GLU A 220 10.90 12.12 -5.55
CA GLU A 220 9.71 11.54 -6.15
C GLU A 220 8.53 12.51 -6.02
N THR A 221 7.66 12.42 -7.03
CA THR A 221 6.44 13.21 -7.15
C THR A 221 5.27 12.28 -7.40
N ASP A 222 4.19 12.49 -6.65
CA ASP A 222 2.89 11.89 -6.92
C ASP A 222 1.95 12.99 -7.43
N LYS A 223 1.17 12.69 -8.46
CA LYS A 223 0.25 13.67 -9.05
C LYS A 223 -1.06 12.98 -9.36
N PHE A 224 -2.15 13.64 -9.00
CA PHE A 224 -3.48 13.25 -9.46
C PHE A 224 -4.23 14.47 -9.97
N ASP A 225 -5.02 14.24 -11.02
CA ASP A 225 -5.87 15.25 -11.61
C ASP A 225 -7.17 15.39 -10.79
N CYS A 226 -7.59 16.64 -10.59
CA CYS A 226 -8.85 16.97 -9.93
C CYS A 226 -9.96 16.95 -10.99
N ILE A 227 -10.77 15.89 -10.98
CA ILE A 227 -12.00 15.85 -11.79
C ILE A 227 -13.09 16.53 -10.97
N TYR A 228 -13.27 17.84 -11.18
CA TYR A 228 -14.46 18.53 -10.72
C TYR A 228 -15.60 18.18 -11.66
N TYR A 229 -16.50 17.31 -11.19
CA TYR A 229 -17.84 17.26 -11.77
C TYR A 229 -18.49 18.61 -11.45
N HIS A 230 -18.61 19.46 -12.47
CA HIS A 230 -19.50 20.62 -12.40
C HIS A 230 -20.83 20.09 -11.86
N GLN A 231 -21.29 20.59 -10.71
CA GLN A 231 -22.51 20.14 -10.03
C GLN A 231 -23.61 19.78 -11.03
N SER A 232 -23.71 18.49 -11.36
CA SER A 232 -24.71 17.99 -12.28
C SER A 232 -25.93 17.72 -11.44
N ASN A 233 -26.86 18.68 -11.41
CA ASN A 233 -28.29 18.42 -11.17
C ASN A 233 -28.89 17.55 -12.30
N VAL A 234 -28.11 16.62 -12.86
CA VAL A 234 -28.53 15.68 -13.89
C VAL A 234 -28.07 14.31 -13.40
N MET A 235 -28.97 13.64 -12.68
CA MET A 235 -29.02 12.19 -12.74
C MET A 235 -29.28 11.83 -14.20
N ASP A 236 -28.23 11.47 -14.93
CA ASP A 236 -28.27 10.51 -16.05
C ASP A 236 -26.83 10.17 -16.43
N PHE A 237 -26.32 9.11 -15.82
CA PHE A 237 -25.11 8.42 -16.27
C PHE A 237 -25.45 7.57 -17.51
N PRO A 238 -24.63 7.63 -18.55
CA PRO A 238 -24.20 6.42 -19.23
C PRO A 238 -22.70 6.24 -19.00
N ASN A 239 -22.37 5.08 -18.42
CA ASN A 239 -21.10 4.36 -18.50
C ASN A 239 -19.93 5.07 -19.21
N SER A 240 -18.93 5.48 -18.44
CA SER A 240 -17.54 5.46 -18.91
C SER A 240 -16.65 4.87 -17.83
N ILE A 241 -16.62 3.53 -17.88
CA ILE A 241 -15.41 2.77 -17.60
C ILE A 241 -14.33 3.28 -18.57
N HIS A 242 -13.08 3.29 -18.12
CA HIS A 242 -11.82 3.64 -18.81
C HIS A 242 -11.27 5.04 -18.53
N LEU A 243 -10.36 5.11 -17.54
CA LEU A 243 -8.98 5.58 -17.68
C LEU A 243 -8.14 5.07 -16.49
#